data_AF-A0AAD7PCV2-F1
#
_entry.id   AF-A0AAD7PCV2-F1
#
_cell.length_a   1.000
_cell.length_b   1.000
_cell.length_c   1.000
_cell.angle_alpha   90.00
_cell.angle_beta   90.00
_cell.angle_gamma   90.00
#
_symmetry.space_group_name_H-M   'P 1'
#
loop_
_entity.id
_entity.type
_entity.pdbx_description
1 polymer ?
#
loop_
_entity_poly.entity_id
_entity_poly.type
_entity_poly.pdbx_seq_one_letter_code
_entity_poly.pdbx_strand_id
1 'polypeptide(L)'
;MKALQEEDGGIGNHPVYPVGPIIQNGSSNVFDGSCCLKWLDNQPPKSVVYVSFGSGGTLSFDQVGFLERTKAKGQGLIVPNWAPQVEVLSHISTGGFLTHCGWNSTLETVVHGVPLIAWPLFADQKMNAVLVCDGLKVALRPKANEKGVVEKEEVAKLVKGLMKSEEGERIRNRMKDLKDAATNMLSEHGSSTKALSQLAIKWKILIDE
;
A
#
# COMPACT_ATOMS: atom_id res chain seq x y z
N MET A 1 -21.14 3.89 10.33
CA MET A 1 -20.44 2.96 11.23
C MET A 1 -20.23 3.65 12.56
N LYS A 2 -20.87 3.17 13.63
CA LYS A 2 -20.49 3.53 15.01
C LYS A 2 -19.16 2.84 15.28
N ALA A 3 -18.09 3.61 15.49
CA ALA A 3 -16.81 3.07 15.87
C ALA A 3 -16.86 2.66 17.35
N LEU A 4 -16.66 1.36 17.57
CA LEU A 4 -16.19 0.66 18.77
C LEU A 4 -15.94 1.56 20.00
N GLN A 5 -16.98 1.73 20.81
CA GLN A 5 -16.83 1.72 22.26
C GLN A 5 -17.29 0.33 22.69
N GLU A 6 -16.38 -0.64 22.64
CA GLU A 6 -16.53 -1.88 23.39
C GLU A 6 -15.66 -1.74 24.63
N GLU A 7 -16.33 -1.60 25.78
CA GLU A 7 -15.76 -2.00 27.06
C GLU A 7 -15.74 -3.52 27.08
N ASP A 8 -14.58 -4.14 26.88
CA ASP A 8 -14.39 -5.55 27.24
C ASP A 8 -13.11 -5.71 28.06
N GLY A 9 -13.26 -6.42 29.18
CA GLY A 9 -12.23 -6.60 30.18
C GLY A 9 -11.32 -7.78 29.83
N GLY A 10 -10.07 -7.50 29.48
CA GLY A 10 -9.05 -8.55 29.39
C GLY A 10 -7.72 -8.10 28.78
N ILE A 11 -6.65 -8.16 29.59
CA ILE A 11 -5.24 -7.76 29.35
C ILE A 11 -5.02 -6.24 29.39
N GLY A 12 -4.92 -5.70 30.61
CA GLY A 12 -4.38 -4.35 30.90
C GLY A 12 -5.01 -3.22 30.10
N ASN A 13 -6.10 -2.64 30.62
CA ASN A 13 -6.91 -1.60 29.98
C ASN A 13 -6.13 -0.28 29.75
N HIS A 14 -5.13 -0.31 28.87
CA HIS A 14 -4.42 0.88 28.44
C HIS A 14 -5.21 1.54 27.30
N PRO A 15 -5.41 2.87 27.36
CA PRO A 15 -6.11 3.57 26.29
C PRO A 15 -5.36 3.44 24.96
N VAL A 16 -6.07 3.08 23.90
CA VAL A 16 -5.53 2.99 22.53
C VAL A 16 -5.93 4.23 21.74
N TYR A 17 -4.95 4.89 21.11
CA TYR A 17 -5.14 6.12 20.35
C TYR A 17 -4.90 5.91 18.84
N PRO A 18 -5.94 5.85 17.99
CA PRO A 18 -5.77 5.73 16.55
C PRO A 18 -5.37 7.09 15.96
N VAL A 19 -4.09 7.27 15.65
CA VAL A 19 -3.51 8.54 15.16
C VAL A 19 -3.05 8.50 13.69
N GLY A 20 -3.35 7.42 12.97
CA GLY A 20 -2.97 7.24 11.57
C GLY A 20 -3.87 7.95 10.55
N PRO A 21 -3.59 7.79 9.24
CA PRO A 21 -2.34 7.27 8.69
C PRO A 21 -1.20 8.28 8.86
N ILE A 22 -0.05 7.83 9.37
CA ILE A 22 1.19 8.63 9.42
C ILE A 22 2.13 8.05 8.37
N ILE A 23 2.41 8.80 7.32
CA ILE A 23 3.28 8.41 6.21
C ILE A 23 4.41 9.43 6.02
N GLN A 24 5.44 9.05 5.28
CA GLN A 24 6.48 9.98 4.87
C GLN A 24 5.97 10.86 3.72
N ASN A 25 6.33 12.15 3.71
CA ASN A 25 5.87 13.12 2.69
C ASN A 25 6.62 13.03 1.34
N GLY A 26 7.40 11.97 1.12
CA GLY A 26 8.30 11.83 -0.03
C GLY A 26 9.77 12.09 0.35
N SER A 27 10.68 11.61 -0.49
CA SER A 27 12.12 11.70 -0.29
C SER A 27 12.71 12.87 -1.08
N SER A 28 13.34 13.82 -0.40
CA SER A 28 14.16 14.86 -1.05
C SER A 28 15.49 14.34 -1.59
N ASN A 29 15.80 13.04 -1.43
CA ASN A 29 17.08 12.49 -1.87
C ASN A 29 17.13 12.34 -3.40
N VAL A 30 17.94 13.22 -4.00
CA VAL A 30 18.20 13.43 -5.44
C VAL A 30 18.89 12.24 -6.13
N PHE A 31 19.23 11.17 -5.42
CA PHE A 31 19.96 10.06 -6.00
C PHE A 31 19.01 9.03 -6.64
N ASP A 32 18.94 9.11 -7.98
CA ASP A 32 18.49 8.10 -8.95
C ASP A 32 16.97 7.84 -9.14
N GLY A 33 16.10 8.38 -8.26
CA GLY A 33 14.64 8.29 -8.44
C GLY A 33 14.08 9.08 -9.65
N SER A 34 14.87 9.97 -10.26
CA SER A 34 14.39 10.83 -11.37
C SER A 34 14.09 10.06 -12.65
N CYS A 35 14.75 8.93 -12.90
CA CYS A 35 14.58 8.19 -14.15
C CYS A 35 13.23 7.48 -14.21
N CYS A 36 12.75 6.94 -13.09
CA CYS A 36 11.48 6.25 -13.04
C CYS A 36 10.28 7.18 -13.07
N LEU A 37 10.38 8.35 -12.41
CA LEU A 37 9.33 9.37 -12.47
C LEU A 37 9.20 9.93 -13.89
N LYS A 38 10.33 10.25 -14.56
CA LYS A 38 10.31 10.66 -15.99
C LYS A 38 9.72 9.58 -16.90
N TRP A 39 9.96 8.31 -16.60
CA TRP A 39 9.34 7.23 -17.36
C TRP A 39 7.82 7.18 -17.12
N LEU A 40 7.36 7.37 -15.87
CA LEU A 40 5.94 7.43 -15.51
C LEU A 40 5.22 8.60 -16.16
N ASP A 41 5.86 9.76 -16.29
CA ASP A 41 5.32 10.95 -16.98
C ASP A 41 4.90 10.64 -18.42
N ASN A 42 5.56 9.68 -19.07
CA ASN A 42 5.28 9.26 -20.45
C ASN A 42 4.24 8.13 -20.56
N GLN A 43 3.66 7.69 -19.44
CA GLN A 43 2.64 6.64 -19.42
C GLN A 43 1.23 7.24 -19.32
N PRO A 44 0.20 6.62 -19.92
CA PRO A 44 -1.17 7.06 -19.73
C PRO A 44 -1.61 7.00 -18.25
N PRO A 45 -2.59 7.83 -17.83
CA PRO A 45 -3.14 7.75 -16.48
C PRO A 45 -3.63 6.34 -16.13
N LYS A 46 -3.35 5.90 -14.89
CA LYS A 46 -3.74 4.59 -14.34
C LYS A 46 -3.38 3.40 -15.22
N SER A 47 -2.27 3.45 -15.95
CA SER A 47 -1.82 2.37 -16.86
C SER A 47 -0.70 1.51 -16.29
N VAL A 48 -0.01 1.98 -15.25
CA VAL A 48 1.17 1.33 -14.68
C VAL A 48 0.81 0.56 -13.42
N VAL A 49 1.33 -0.67 -13.31
CA VAL A 49 1.35 -1.40 -12.05
C VAL A 49 2.74 -1.26 -11.44
N TYR A 50 2.82 -0.62 -10.28
CA TYR A 50 4.03 -0.59 -9.48
C TYR A 50 4.23 -1.94 -8.79
N VAL A 51 5.46 -2.44 -8.74
CA VAL A 51 5.80 -3.73 -8.12
C VAL A 51 6.97 -3.51 -7.17
N SER A 52 6.76 -3.75 -5.87
CA SER A 52 7.81 -3.59 -4.85
C SER A 52 7.54 -4.46 -3.63
N PHE A 53 8.61 -5.06 -3.11
CA PHE A 53 8.57 -5.95 -1.95
C PHE A 53 9.22 -5.33 -0.69
N GLY A 54 9.38 -4.01 -0.69
CA GLY A 54 10.01 -3.29 0.42
C GLY A 54 11.52 -3.54 0.52
N SER A 55 12.14 -3.02 1.57
CA SER A 55 13.60 -3.08 1.76
C SER A 55 14.14 -4.46 2.13
N GLY A 56 13.32 -5.33 2.70
CA GLY A 56 13.72 -6.67 3.15
C GLY A 56 13.18 -7.82 2.28
N GLY A 57 12.36 -7.52 1.28
CA GLY A 57 11.76 -8.53 0.41
C GLY A 57 12.71 -8.94 -0.71
N THR A 58 12.98 -10.24 -0.82
CA THR A 58 13.69 -10.82 -1.96
C THR A 58 12.88 -11.97 -2.53
N LEU A 59 12.98 -12.17 -3.84
CA LEU A 59 12.36 -13.29 -4.54
C LEU A 59 13.45 -14.22 -5.11
N SER A 60 13.08 -15.45 -5.41
CA SER A 60 14.02 -16.48 -5.89
C SER A 60 14.64 -16.14 -7.25
N PHE A 61 15.80 -16.74 -7.52
CA PHE A 61 16.69 -16.45 -8.66
C PHE A 61 16.05 -16.71 -10.05
N ASP A 62 15.03 -17.57 -10.15
CA ASP A 62 14.31 -17.87 -11.41
C ASP A 62 13.60 -16.64 -12.02
N GLN A 63 13.48 -15.56 -11.27
CA GLN A 63 12.90 -14.30 -11.73
C GLN A 63 13.88 -13.42 -12.54
N VAL A 64 15.17 -13.74 -12.61
CA VAL A 64 16.15 -12.97 -13.41
C VAL A 64 15.78 -12.96 -14.90
N GLY A 65 15.25 -14.07 -15.44
CA GLY A 65 14.78 -14.11 -16.83
C GLY A 65 13.57 -13.20 -17.10
N PHE A 66 12.81 -12.81 -16.07
CA PHE A 66 11.72 -11.84 -16.21
C PHE A 66 12.26 -10.42 -16.47
N LEU A 67 13.40 -10.09 -15.87
CA LEU A 67 14.05 -8.78 -16.00
C LEU A 67 14.42 -8.47 -17.46
N GLU A 68 15.09 -9.43 -18.12
CA GLU A 68 15.55 -9.30 -19.50
C GLU A 68 14.38 -9.24 -20.48
N ARG A 69 13.35 -10.07 -20.28
CA ARG A 69 12.16 -10.11 -21.15
C ARG A 69 11.32 -8.83 -21.07
N THR A 70 11.18 -8.24 -19.88
CA THR A 70 10.42 -7.00 -19.69
C THR A 70 11.12 -5.82 -20.37
N LYS A 71 12.44 -5.72 -20.23
CA LYS A 71 13.25 -4.71 -20.95
C LYS A 71 13.18 -4.90 -22.47
N ALA A 72 13.35 -6.13 -22.96
CA ALA A 72 13.37 -6.42 -24.40
C ALA A 72 12.03 -6.13 -25.11
N LYS A 73 10.90 -6.22 -24.39
CA LYS A 73 9.57 -5.93 -24.95
C LYS A 73 9.16 -4.46 -24.86
N GLY A 74 9.92 -3.62 -24.17
CA GLY A 74 9.58 -2.21 -23.94
C GLY A 74 8.30 -2.00 -23.12
N GLN A 75 7.86 -3.01 -22.36
CA GLN A 75 6.57 -3.01 -21.65
C GLN A 75 6.66 -2.58 -20.18
N GLY A 76 7.84 -2.19 -19.70
CA GLY A 76 8.03 -1.73 -18.32
C GLY A 76 9.42 -1.20 -18.05
N LEU A 77 9.58 -0.52 -16.91
CA LEU A 77 10.84 -0.06 -16.38
C LEU A 77 11.24 -0.88 -15.15
N ILE A 78 12.55 -1.14 -15.01
CA ILE A 78 13.11 -1.86 -13.87
C ILE A 78 14.10 -0.94 -13.17
N VAL A 79 13.81 -0.65 -11.91
CA VAL A 79 14.64 0.18 -11.04
C VAL A 79 15.31 -0.73 -10.02
N PRO A 80 16.65 -0.84 -9.99
CA PRO A 80 17.33 -1.70 -9.04
C PRO A 80 17.30 -1.09 -7.63
N ASN A 81 17.21 -1.97 -6.62
CA ASN A 81 17.33 -1.67 -5.18
C ASN A 81 16.23 -0.77 -4.58
N TRP A 82 16.05 0.44 -5.09
CA TRP A 82 15.18 1.44 -4.46
C TRP A 82 14.49 2.33 -5.49
N ALA A 83 13.22 2.66 -5.22
CA ALA A 83 12.44 3.63 -5.98
C ALA A 83 11.73 4.60 -5.00
N PRO A 84 11.47 5.85 -5.41
CA PRO A 84 10.74 6.83 -4.61
C PRO A 84 9.25 6.43 -4.49
N GLN A 85 8.95 5.52 -3.55
CA GLN A 85 7.67 4.81 -3.48
C GLN A 85 6.48 5.75 -3.30
N VAL A 86 6.58 6.76 -2.44
CA VAL A 86 5.52 7.74 -2.20
C VAL A 86 5.21 8.49 -3.50
N GLU A 87 6.25 8.94 -4.20
CA GLU A 87 6.15 9.66 -5.47
C GLU A 87 5.54 8.77 -6.57
N VAL A 88 5.99 7.52 -6.69
CA VAL A 88 5.43 6.54 -7.63
C VAL A 88 3.96 6.26 -7.33
N LEU A 89 3.58 6.05 -6.06
CA LEU A 89 2.19 5.82 -5.66
C LEU A 89 1.31 7.05 -5.87
N SER A 90 1.85 8.25 -5.70
CA SER A 90 1.14 9.50 -5.93
C SER A 90 0.97 9.85 -7.42
N HIS A 91 1.74 9.22 -8.31
CA HIS A 91 1.77 9.55 -9.73
C HIS A 91 0.48 9.16 -10.47
N ILE A 92 -0.03 10.03 -11.34
CA ILE A 92 -1.31 9.83 -12.07
C ILE A 92 -1.33 8.57 -12.95
N SER A 93 -0.17 8.14 -13.44
CA SER A 93 0.00 6.95 -14.27
C SER A 93 -0.08 5.65 -13.50
N THR A 94 0.08 5.68 -12.17
CA THR A 94 0.00 4.50 -11.32
C THR A 94 -1.46 4.09 -11.14
N GLY A 95 -1.79 2.89 -11.61
CA GLY A 95 -3.14 2.32 -11.57
C GLY A 95 -3.30 1.13 -10.62
N GLY A 96 -2.19 0.57 -10.12
CA GLY A 96 -2.20 -0.50 -9.14
C GLY A 96 -0.82 -0.75 -8.53
N PHE A 97 -0.79 -1.45 -7.39
CA PHE A 97 0.43 -1.77 -6.66
C PHE A 97 0.45 -3.24 -6.24
N LEU A 98 1.42 -3.99 -6.75
CA LEU A 98 1.76 -5.31 -6.22
C LEU A 98 2.75 -5.13 -5.07
N THR A 99 2.30 -5.48 -3.87
CA THR A 99 2.99 -5.18 -2.61
C THR A 99 3.12 -6.41 -1.73
N HIS A 100 4.15 -6.43 -0.91
CA HIS A 100 4.33 -7.40 0.17
C HIS A 100 3.41 -7.18 1.37
N CYS A 101 2.55 -6.16 1.36
CA CYS A 101 1.61 -5.86 2.46
C CYS A 101 2.28 -5.48 3.80
N GLY A 102 3.49 -4.91 3.76
CA GLY A 102 4.01 -4.17 4.91
C GLY A 102 3.09 -2.99 5.25
N TRP A 103 2.93 -2.69 6.54
CA TRP A 103 1.92 -1.72 6.97
C TRP A 103 2.18 -0.31 6.46
N ASN A 104 3.43 0.16 6.44
CA ASN A 104 3.77 1.49 5.89
C ASN A 104 3.38 1.61 4.40
N SER A 105 3.78 0.64 3.57
CA SER A 105 3.38 0.59 2.16
C SER A 105 1.87 0.50 1.98
N THR A 106 1.18 -0.17 2.90
CA THR A 106 -0.29 -0.26 2.90
C THR A 106 -0.91 1.11 3.22
N LEU A 107 -0.40 1.85 4.20
CA LEU A 107 -0.88 3.19 4.51
C LEU A 107 -0.61 4.19 3.36
N GLU A 108 0.58 4.16 2.77
CA GLU A 108 0.93 4.99 1.60
C GLU A 108 -0.03 4.73 0.43
N THR A 109 -0.35 3.47 0.15
CA THR A 109 -1.29 3.13 -0.94
C THR A 109 -2.70 3.62 -0.66
N VAL A 110 -3.14 3.62 0.61
CA VAL A 110 -4.46 4.10 1.02
C VAL A 110 -4.53 5.62 0.86
N VAL A 111 -3.51 6.34 1.34
CA VAL A 111 -3.43 7.80 1.21
C VAL A 111 -3.41 8.24 -0.26
N HIS A 112 -2.80 7.46 -1.16
CA HIS A 112 -2.78 7.80 -2.58
C HIS A 112 -3.97 7.24 -3.38
N GLY A 113 -4.70 6.26 -2.85
CA GLY A 113 -5.88 5.69 -3.48
C GLY A 113 -5.56 4.62 -4.53
N VAL A 114 -4.43 3.91 -4.37
CA VAL A 114 -3.94 2.94 -5.35
C VAL A 114 -4.36 1.52 -4.94
N PRO A 115 -5.08 0.77 -5.79
CA PRO A 115 -5.56 -0.57 -5.47
C PRO A 115 -4.43 -1.61 -5.47
N LEU A 116 -4.63 -2.72 -4.75
CA LEU A 116 -3.53 -3.64 -4.43
C LEU A 116 -3.61 -5.02 -5.11
N ILE A 117 -2.44 -5.62 -5.34
CA ILE A 117 -2.25 -7.07 -5.39
C ILE A 117 -1.41 -7.44 -4.17
N ALA A 118 -1.98 -8.22 -3.25
CA ALA A 118 -1.37 -8.60 -1.99
C ALA A 118 -0.46 -9.82 -2.15
N TRP A 119 0.84 -9.67 -1.92
CA TRP A 119 1.85 -10.72 -2.06
C TRP A 119 2.73 -10.84 -0.80
N PRO A 120 2.17 -11.30 0.33
CA PRO A 120 2.89 -11.32 1.60
C PRO A 120 4.08 -12.29 1.60
N LEU A 121 5.18 -11.90 2.24
CA LEU A 121 6.43 -12.68 2.30
C LEU A 121 6.74 -13.15 3.73
N PHE A 122 6.77 -12.25 4.72
CA PHE A 122 7.22 -12.53 6.09
C PHE A 122 6.49 -11.69 7.16
N ALA A 123 6.84 -11.87 8.44
CA ALA A 123 6.25 -11.14 9.58
C ALA A 123 4.71 -11.17 9.58
N ASP A 124 4.09 -10.04 9.88
CA ASP A 124 2.64 -9.80 9.96
C ASP A 124 1.99 -9.60 8.59
N GLN A 125 2.76 -9.61 7.50
CA GLN A 125 2.26 -9.31 6.14
C GLN A 125 1.11 -10.22 5.71
N LYS A 126 1.11 -11.50 6.13
CA LYS A 126 0.01 -12.43 5.83
C LYS A 126 -1.29 -11.99 6.50
N MET A 127 -1.22 -11.49 7.73
CA MET A 127 -2.37 -10.93 8.44
C MET A 127 -2.86 -9.65 7.77
N ASN A 128 -1.93 -8.76 7.38
CA ASN A 128 -2.25 -7.55 6.64
C ASN A 128 -2.91 -7.87 5.29
N ALA A 129 -2.43 -8.90 4.58
CA ALA A 129 -3.02 -9.38 3.34
C ALA A 129 -4.47 -9.85 3.53
N VAL A 130 -4.78 -10.54 4.64
CA VAL A 130 -6.16 -10.93 5.03
C VAL A 130 -7.01 -9.69 5.25
N LEU A 131 -6.51 -8.72 6.01
CA LEU A 131 -7.23 -7.47 6.24
C LEU A 131 -7.55 -6.74 4.93
N VAL A 132 -6.59 -6.54 4.03
CA VAL A 132 -6.82 -5.75 2.81
C VAL A 132 -7.63 -6.49 1.74
N CYS A 133 -7.53 -7.82 1.63
CA CYS A 133 -8.29 -8.60 0.66
C CYS A 133 -9.71 -8.92 1.16
N ASP A 134 -9.83 -9.37 2.39
CA ASP A 134 -11.05 -10.02 2.87
C ASP A 134 -11.89 -9.05 3.74
N GLY A 135 -11.21 -8.25 4.57
CA GLY A 135 -11.85 -7.23 5.42
C GLY A 135 -12.23 -5.97 4.62
N LEU A 136 -11.23 -5.26 4.10
CA LEU A 136 -11.41 -3.99 3.39
C LEU A 136 -11.81 -4.18 1.92
N LYS A 137 -11.48 -5.33 1.34
CA LYS A 137 -11.77 -5.68 -0.08
C LYS A 137 -11.19 -4.68 -1.08
N VAL A 138 -9.97 -4.22 -0.81
CA VAL A 138 -9.21 -3.26 -1.63
C VAL A 138 -8.00 -3.90 -2.34
N ALA A 139 -7.90 -5.22 -2.29
CA ALA A 139 -6.78 -5.98 -2.84
C ALA A 139 -7.22 -7.30 -3.47
N LEU A 140 -6.54 -7.72 -4.53
CA LEU A 140 -6.58 -9.10 -5.02
C LEU A 140 -5.44 -9.93 -4.41
N ARG A 141 -5.64 -11.24 -4.22
CA ARG A 141 -4.58 -12.16 -3.73
C ARG A 141 -4.28 -13.24 -4.78
N PRO A 142 -3.00 -13.55 -5.04
CA PRO A 142 -2.62 -14.65 -5.92
C PRO A 142 -3.00 -16.00 -5.33
N LYS A 143 -3.37 -16.93 -6.21
CA LYS A 143 -3.48 -18.35 -5.87
C LYS A 143 -2.18 -19.06 -6.21
N ALA A 144 -1.55 -19.65 -5.19
CA ALA A 144 -0.42 -20.54 -5.38
C ALA A 144 -0.89 -21.94 -5.77
N ASN A 145 -0.08 -22.67 -6.53
CA ASN A 145 -0.27 -24.09 -6.81
C ASN A 145 0.04 -24.95 -5.57
N GLU A 146 -0.08 -26.27 -5.68
CA GLU A 146 0.18 -27.23 -4.59
C GLU A 146 1.62 -27.15 -4.04
N LYS A 147 2.57 -26.64 -4.83
CA LYS A 147 3.97 -26.43 -4.44
C LYS A 147 4.21 -25.07 -3.78
N GLY A 148 3.17 -24.26 -3.58
CA GLY A 148 3.28 -22.91 -3.04
C GLY A 148 3.81 -21.87 -4.05
N VAL A 149 3.88 -22.20 -5.35
CA VAL A 149 4.37 -21.31 -6.40
C VAL A 149 3.21 -20.63 -7.11
N VAL A 150 3.32 -19.32 -7.35
CA VAL A 150 2.36 -18.56 -8.15
C VAL A 150 2.83 -18.53 -9.60
N GLU A 151 2.04 -19.14 -10.48
CA GLU A 151 2.35 -19.26 -11.91
C GLU A 151 2.19 -17.92 -12.65
N LYS A 152 2.92 -17.76 -13.76
CA LYS A 152 2.88 -16.53 -14.58
C LYS A 152 1.48 -16.19 -15.11
N GLU A 153 0.67 -17.21 -15.39
CA GLU A 153 -0.72 -17.08 -15.84
C GLU A 153 -1.59 -16.43 -14.77
N GLU A 154 -1.39 -16.80 -13.50
CA GLU A 154 -2.10 -16.22 -12.36
C GLU A 154 -1.66 -14.76 -12.16
N VAL A 155 -0.37 -14.46 -12.24
CA VAL A 155 0.13 -13.07 -12.18
C VAL A 155 -0.50 -12.22 -13.28
N ALA A 156 -0.50 -12.71 -14.53
CA ALA A 156 -1.10 -12.00 -15.65
C ALA A 156 -2.60 -11.79 -15.47
N LYS A 157 -3.31 -12.79 -14.92
CA LYS A 157 -4.74 -12.70 -14.60
C LYS A 157 -5.02 -11.66 -13.53
N LEU A 158 -4.24 -11.62 -12.44
CA LEU A 158 -4.40 -10.64 -11.37
C LEU A 158 -4.14 -9.22 -11.86
N VAL A 159 -3.06 -9.00 -12.60
CA VAL A 159 -2.73 -7.68 -13.18
C VAL A 159 -3.85 -7.23 -14.13
N LYS A 160 -4.30 -8.09 -15.04
CA LYS A 160 -5.44 -7.76 -15.93
C LYS A 160 -6.73 -7.53 -15.15
N GLY A 161 -7.00 -8.35 -14.15
CA GLY A 161 -8.17 -8.26 -13.28
C GLY A 161 -8.22 -6.93 -12.55
N LEU A 162 -7.13 -6.57 -11.86
CA LEU A 162 -7.04 -5.30 -11.14
C LEU A 162 -7.21 -4.11 -12.10
N MET A 163 -6.54 -4.13 -13.25
CA MET A 163 -6.47 -2.96 -14.13
C MET A 163 -7.72 -2.78 -15.01
N LYS A 164 -8.34 -3.87 -15.48
CA LYS A 164 -9.33 -3.82 -16.57
C LYS A 164 -10.68 -4.48 -16.27
N SER A 165 -10.83 -5.19 -15.15
CA SER A 165 -12.10 -5.87 -14.84
C SER A 165 -13.04 -4.99 -14.01
N GLU A 166 -14.31 -5.35 -13.99
CA GLU A 166 -15.33 -4.75 -13.11
C GLU A 166 -14.97 -4.89 -11.62
N GLU A 167 -14.41 -6.04 -11.20
CA GLU A 167 -13.96 -6.19 -9.81
C GLU A 167 -12.79 -5.25 -9.49
N GLY A 168 -11.86 -5.06 -10.44
CA GLY A 168 -10.81 -4.06 -10.31
C GLY A 168 -11.35 -2.64 -10.15
N GLU A 169 -12.45 -2.30 -10.83
CA GLU A 169 -13.15 -1.02 -10.67
C GLU A 169 -13.80 -0.88 -9.29
N ARG A 170 -14.49 -1.93 -8.81
CA ARG A 170 -15.06 -1.95 -7.45
C ARG A 170 -13.98 -1.77 -6.39
N ILE A 171 -12.84 -2.43 -6.54
CA ILE A 171 -11.68 -2.29 -5.67
C ILE A 171 -11.15 -0.84 -5.68
N ARG A 172 -11.02 -0.22 -6.86
CA ARG A 172 -10.62 1.20 -6.98
C ARG A 172 -11.58 2.15 -6.28
N ASN A 173 -12.89 1.91 -6.40
CA ASN A 173 -13.90 2.75 -5.75
C ASN A 173 -13.78 2.64 -4.21
N ARG A 174 -13.66 1.42 -3.67
CA ARG A 174 -13.42 1.23 -2.23
C ARG A 174 -12.12 1.90 -1.77
N MET A 175 -11.06 1.78 -2.56
CA MET A 175 -9.78 2.41 -2.23
C MET A 175 -9.87 3.94 -2.26
N LYS A 176 -10.67 4.51 -3.17
CA LYS A 176 -11.00 5.95 -3.16
C LYS A 176 -11.75 6.34 -1.89
N ASP A 177 -12.75 5.57 -1.47
CA ASP A 177 -13.48 5.85 -0.23
C ASP A 177 -12.54 5.83 0.99
N LEU A 178 -11.59 4.89 1.03
CA LEU A 178 -10.56 4.85 2.08
C LEU A 178 -9.60 6.05 2.03
N LYS A 179 -9.20 6.49 0.83
CA LYS A 179 -8.39 7.70 0.65
C LYS A 179 -9.11 8.94 1.17
N ASP A 180 -10.38 9.09 0.82
CA ASP A 180 -11.19 10.24 1.25
C ASP A 180 -11.36 10.20 2.78
N ALA A 181 -11.60 9.02 3.37
CA ALA A 181 -11.64 8.84 4.82
C ALA A 181 -10.29 9.16 5.50
N ALA A 182 -9.17 8.69 4.93
CA ALA A 182 -7.82 8.99 5.39
C ALA A 182 -7.50 10.48 5.37
N THR A 183 -8.00 11.20 4.37
CA THR A 183 -7.85 12.66 4.27
C THR A 183 -8.67 13.36 5.35
N ASN A 184 -9.93 12.94 5.54
CA ASN A 184 -10.83 13.53 6.52
C ASN A 184 -10.38 13.32 7.97
N MET A 185 -9.82 12.14 8.30
CA MET A 185 -9.37 11.83 9.66
C MET A 185 -8.12 12.62 10.09
N LEU A 186 -7.32 13.10 9.13
CA LEU A 186 -6.15 13.95 9.36
C LEU A 186 -6.44 15.45 9.24
N SER A 187 -7.67 15.84 8.87
CA SER A 187 -8.09 17.25 8.88
C SER A 187 -7.98 17.87 10.28
N GLU A 188 -8.01 19.19 10.38
CA GLU A 188 -7.89 19.93 11.66
C GLU A 188 -8.87 19.42 12.73
N HIS A 189 -10.05 18.97 12.33
CA HIS A 189 -11.08 18.44 13.23
C HIS A 189 -11.32 16.93 13.08
N GLY A 190 -10.44 16.25 12.35
CA GLY A 190 -10.46 14.81 12.11
C GLY A 190 -10.21 14.00 13.38
N SER A 191 -10.66 12.74 13.36
CA SER A 191 -10.58 11.85 14.53
C SER A 191 -9.16 11.57 14.98
N SER A 192 -8.21 11.40 14.04
CA SER A 192 -6.82 11.09 14.40
C SER A 192 -6.05 12.32 14.88
N THR A 193 -6.30 13.49 14.28
CA THR A 193 -5.78 14.77 14.78
C THR A 193 -6.26 15.02 16.22
N LYS A 194 -7.54 14.76 16.50
CA LYS A 194 -8.11 14.88 17.86
C LYS A 194 -7.51 13.87 18.83
N ALA A 195 -7.37 12.60 18.43
CA ALA A 195 -6.77 11.56 19.28
C ALA A 195 -5.32 11.90 19.66
N LEU A 196 -4.53 12.39 18.69
CA LEU A 196 -3.16 12.83 18.95
C LEU A 196 -3.11 14.09 19.84
N SER A 197 -3.98 15.06 19.59
CA SER A 197 -4.10 16.28 20.41
C SER A 197 -4.47 15.94 21.86
N GLN A 198 -5.42 15.03 22.08
CA GLN A 198 -5.79 14.56 23.42
C GLN A 198 -4.62 13.91 24.15
N LEU A 199 -3.84 13.07 23.45
CA LEU A 199 -2.63 12.46 24.01
C LEU A 199 -1.59 13.51 24.38
N ALA A 200 -1.34 14.49 23.50
CA ALA A 200 -0.39 15.58 23.74
C ALA A 200 -0.80 16.47 24.93
N ILE A 201 -2.10 16.75 25.08
CA ILE A 201 -2.63 17.51 26.23
C ILE A 201 -2.38 16.75 27.53
N LYS A 202 -2.62 15.44 27.56
CA LYS A 202 -2.34 14.62 28.75
C LYS A 202 -0.88 14.67 29.15
N TRP A 203 0.04 14.60 28.19
CA TRP A 203 1.47 14.74 28.47
C TRP A 203 1.84 16.11 29.01
N LYS A 204 1.23 17.18 28.48
CA LYS A 204 1.48 18.54 28.98
C LYS A 204 1.09 18.70 30.44
N ILE A 205 -0.09 18.20 30.83
CA ILE A 205 -0.56 18.23 32.23
C ILE A 205 0.43 17.52 33.15
N LEU A 206 0.94 16.34 32.75
CA LEU A 206 1.90 15.57 33.54
C LEU A 206 3.29 16.20 33.68
N ILE A 207 3.66 17.14 32.79
CA ILE A 207 4.94 17.86 32.84
C ILE A 207 4.82 19.12 33.69
N ASP A 208 3.63 19.72 33.75
CA ASP A 208 3.34 20.93 34.51
C ASP A 208 2.96 20.65 35.99
N GLU A 209 2.86 19.38 36.40
CA GLU A 209 2.71 18.87 37.78
C GLU A 209 4.06 18.45 38.41
#